data_AF-A0A2S7MZW3-F1
#
_entry.id   AF-A0A2S7MZW3-F1
#
_cell.length_a   1.000
_cell.length_b   1.000
_cell.length_c   1.000
_cell.angle_alpha   90.00
_cell.angle_beta   90.00
_cell.angle_gamma   90.00
#
_symmetry.space_group_name_H-M   'P 1'
#
loop_
_entity.id
_entity.type
_entity.pdbx_description
1 polymer ?
#
loop_
_entity_poly.entity_id
_entity_poly.type
_entity_poly.pdbx_seq_one_letter_code
_entity_poly.pdbx_strand_id
1 'polypeptide(L)'
;MSNKEKTLGYVRVVVGESGKVAHICPNTLHHPDPAEQERLNKVVTVEMLDKLLENNSYEDCQVLVIFSEDKDGLEIAHSMMIQPGFKNFWRERITKKMEKHYTSLRDEIHVQSRIDLWEETYKESFVPTRNIG
;
A
#
# COMPACT_ATOMS: atom_id res chain seq x y z
N MET A 1 21.92 7.65 -27.69
CA MET A 1 21.76 6.26 -27.23
C MET A 1 20.72 6.28 -26.14
N SER A 2 19.53 5.70 -26.39
CA SER A 2 18.46 5.68 -25.38
C SER A 2 18.83 4.65 -24.33
N ASN A 3 19.25 5.07 -23.14
CA ASN A 3 19.21 4.19 -21.97
C ASN A 3 17.75 3.81 -21.81
N LYS A 4 17.40 2.57 -22.16
CA LYS A 4 16.08 2.04 -21.85
C LYS A 4 16.05 1.87 -20.33
N GLU A 5 15.43 2.82 -19.63
CA GLU A 5 14.96 2.61 -18.27
C GLU A 5 14.22 1.27 -18.25
N LYS A 6 14.80 0.29 -17.58
CA LYS A 6 14.18 -1.02 -17.46
C LYS A 6 13.29 -0.94 -16.23
N THR A 7 11.98 -0.92 -16.46
CA THR A 7 11.02 -1.12 -15.37
C THR A 7 11.36 -2.44 -14.67
N LEU A 8 11.63 -2.35 -13.37
CA LEU A 8 11.91 -3.49 -12.53
C LEU A 8 10.59 -4.07 -12.02
N GLY A 9 9.87 -3.31 -11.20
CA GLY A 9 8.69 -3.81 -10.54
C GLY A 9 7.77 -2.69 -10.11
N TYR A 10 6.71 -3.06 -9.41
CA TYR A 10 5.80 -2.10 -8.81
C TYR A 10 5.38 -2.54 -7.42
N VAL A 11 4.94 -1.58 -6.61
CA VAL A 11 4.33 -1.80 -5.31
C VAL A 11 3.16 -0.85 -5.10
N ARG A 12 2.17 -1.26 -4.31
CA ARG A 12 1.11 -0.35 -3.86
C ARG A 12 1.41 0.10 -2.44
N VAL A 13 1.26 1.39 -2.19
CA VAL A 13 1.50 2.02 -0.90
C VAL A 13 0.28 2.84 -0.51
N VAL A 14 0.06 2.99 0.79
CA VAL A 14 -0.92 3.93 1.32
C VAL A 14 -0.18 5.15 1.82
N VAL A 15 -0.61 6.31 1.35
CA VAL A 15 -0.11 7.62 1.78
C VAL A 15 -1.18 8.23 2.67
N GLY A 16 -0.85 8.37 3.96
CA GLY A 16 -1.79 8.87 4.97
C GLY A 16 -1.73 10.39 5.09
N GLU A 17 -0.54 10.90 5.39
CA GLU A 17 -0.22 12.33 5.39
C GLU A 17 0.49 12.72 4.10
N SER A 18 0.49 14.01 3.75
CA SER A 18 1.14 14.52 2.53
C SER A 18 2.56 14.00 2.37
N GLY A 19 2.81 13.22 1.33
CA GLY A 19 4.12 12.69 0.97
C GLY A 19 4.68 11.58 1.88
N LYS A 20 3.94 11.15 2.92
CA LYS A 20 4.38 10.09 3.85
C LYS A 20 3.61 8.79 3.66
N VAL A 21 4.36 7.73 3.40
CA VAL A 21 3.86 6.37 3.31
C VAL A 21 3.49 5.87 4.71
N ALA A 22 2.22 5.56 4.90
CA ALA A 22 1.71 4.98 6.13
C ALA A 22 1.96 3.46 6.19
N HIS A 23 1.81 2.74 5.06
CA HIS A 23 2.25 1.34 4.94
C HIS A 23 2.41 0.89 3.47
N ILE A 24 3.18 -0.17 3.29
CA ILE A 24 3.27 -0.91 2.01
C ILE A 24 2.17 -1.97 1.97
N CYS A 25 1.32 -1.95 0.95
CA CYS A 25 0.24 -2.92 0.85
C CYS A 25 0.80 -4.35 0.73
N PRO A 26 0.32 -5.30 1.56
CA PRO A 26 0.86 -6.65 1.61
C PRO A 26 0.68 -7.38 0.27
N ASN A 27 1.69 -8.14 -0.14
CA ASN A 27 1.71 -8.94 -1.37
C ASN A 27 1.47 -8.11 -2.66
N THR A 28 1.82 -6.82 -2.66
CA THR A 28 1.67 -5.96 -3.85
C THR A 28 2.98 -5.67 -4.58
N LEU A 29 4.12 -5.99 -3.96
CA LEU A 29 5.42 -5.92 -4.62
C LEU A 29 5.55 -7.05 -5.64
N HIS A 30 5.71 -6.69 -6.91
CA HIS A 30 5.76 -7.65 -8.00
C HIS A 30 6.90 -7.35 -8.97
N HIS A 31 7.62 -8.40 -9.36
CA HIS A 31 8.63 -8.39 -10.41
C HIS A 31 8.50 -9.67 -11.25
N PRO A 32 8.68 -9.64 -12.58
CA PRO A 32 8.56 -10.84 -13.43
C PRO A 32 9.61 -11.92 -13.14
N ASP A 33 10.81 -11.52 -12.70
CA ASP A 33 11.86 -12.41 -12.20
C ASP A 33 11.73 -12.62 -10.67
N PRO A 34 11.58 -13.88 -10.19
CA PRO A 34 11.49 -14.19 -8.77
C PRO A 34 12.71 -13.79 -7.92
N ALA A 35 13.93 -13.87 -8.47
CA ALA A 35 15.14 -13.51 -7.72
C ALA A 35 15.16 -12.00 -7.43
N GLU A 36 14.80 -11.21 -8.43
CA GLU A 36 14.63 -9.76 -8.29
C GLU A 36 13.44 -9.40 -7.40
N GLN A 37 12.34 -10.17 -7.45
CA GLN A 37 11.24 -9.98 -6.50
C GLN A 37 11.70 -10.17 -5.05
N GLU A 38 12.51 -11.19 -4.76
CA GLU A 38 13.07 -11.42 -3.43
C GLU A 38 14.02 -10.28 -3.01
N ARG A 39 14.86 -9.80 -3.93
CA ARG A 39 15.73 -8.64 -3.69
C ARG A 39 14.92 -7.39 -3.37
N LEU A 40 13.91 -7.07 -4.18
CA LEU A 40 13.04 -5.91 -3.96
C LEU A 40 12.34 -6.00 -2.60
N ASN A 41 11.86 -7.18 -2.19
CA ASN A 41 11.24 -7.37 -0.87
C ASN A 41 12.19 -7.07 0.30
N LYS A 42 13.51 -7.17 0.10
CA LYS A 42 14.52 -6.85 1.12
C LYS A 42 14.89 -5.38 1.18
N VAL A 43 14.75 -4.64 0.08
CA VAL A 43 15.23 -3.25 -0.03
C VAL A 43 14.12 -2.21 0.00
N VAL A 44 12.90 -2.56 -0.46
CA VAL A 44 11.77 -1.63 -0.49
C VAL A 44 11.19 -1.51 0.92
N THR A 45 11.55 -0.43 1.60
CA THR A 45 11.03 -0.09 2.94
C THR A 45 10.18 1.18 2.91
N VAL A 46 9.43 1.42 4.00
CA VAL A 46 8.63 2.64 4.16
C VAL A 46 9.52 3.88 4.12
N GLU A 47 10.65 3.86 4.82
CA GLU A 47 11.58 5.00 4.90
C GLU A 47 12.21 5.33 3.54
N MET A 48 12.44 4.32 2.70
CA MET A 48 12.90 4.52 1.33
C MET A 48 11.84 5.24 0.51
N LEU A 49 10.59 4.76 0.58
CA LEU A 49 9.48 5.31 -0.18
C LEU A 49 9.08 6.71 0.28
N ASP A 50 9.19 7.01 1.58
CA ASP A 50 8.98 8.35 2.12
C ASP A 50 9.88 9.37 1.45
N LYS A 51 11.20 9.10 1.38
CA LYS A 51 12.16 10.02 0.75
C LYS A 51 11.87 10.23 -0.73
N LEU A 52 11.44 9.17 -1.41
CA LEU A 52 11.17 9.22 -2.85
C LEU A 52 9.83 9.91 -3.16
N LEU A 53 8.88 9.86 -2.22
CA LEU A 53 7.56 10.46 -2.37
C LEU A 53 7.40 11.83 -1.70
N GLU A 54 8.39 12.29 -0.92
CA GLU A 54 8.36 13.54 -0.13
C GLU A 54 7.94 14.77 -0.96
N ASN A 55 8.32 14.83 -2.24
CA ASN A 55 8.01 15.95 -3.13
C ASN A 55 6.65 15.82 -3.87
N ASN A 56 5.88 14.76 -3.61
CA ASN A 56 4.57 14.54 -4.24
C ASN A 56 3.43 15.04 -3.35
N SER A 57 2.37 15.57 -3.98
CA SER A 57 1.16 16.05 -3.30
C SER A 57 0.16 14.93 -2.98
N TYR A 58 0.64 13.72 -2.70
CA TYR A 58 -0.23 12.59 -2.36
C TYR A 58 -0.66 12.68 -0.91
N GLU A 59 -1.97 12.62 -0.66
CA GLU A 59 -2.58 12.67 0.67
C GLU A 59 -3.84 11.80 0.67
N ASP A 60 -4.09 11.07 1.76
CA ASP A 60 -5.20 10.12 1.92
C ASP A 60 -5.50 9.30 0.65
N CYS A 61 -4.48 8.58 0.16
CA CYS A 61 -4.63 7.86 -1.10
C CYS A 61 -3.82 6.56 -1.15
N GLN A 62 -4.19 5.69 -2.06
CA GLN A 62 -3.35 4.58 -2.49
C GLN A 62 -2.61 4.98 -3.76
N VAL A 63 -1.30 4.74 -3.77
CA VAL A 63 -0.39 5.05 -4.87
C VAL A 63 0.23 3.76 -5.38
N LEU A 64 0.31 3.63 -6.70
CA LEU A 64 1.15 2.64 -7.36
C LEU A 64 2.51 3.28 -7.64
N VAL A 65 3.57 2.68 -7.10
CA VAL A 65 4.96 3.10 -7.30
C VAL A 65 5.61 2.10 -8.24
N ILE A 66 6.18 2.59 -9.34
CA ILE A 66 6.89 1.81 -10.35
C ILE A 66 8.37 2.11 -10.21
N PHE A 67 9.17 1.06 -10.11
CA PHE A 67 10.61 1.16 -9.95
C PHE A 67 11.35 0.95 -11.26
N SER A 68 12.47 1.66 -11.42
CA SER A 68 13.51 1.40 -12.41
C SER A 68 14.83 1.10 -11.72
N GLU A 69 15.70 0.37 -12.42
CA GLU A 69 17.11 0.27 -12.04
C GLU A 69 17.93 1.18 -12.95
N ASP A 70 18.80 1.96 -12.33
CA ASP A 70 19.87 2.65 -13.03
C ASP A 70 21.24 2.14 -12.51
N LYS A 71 22.33 2.88 -12.79
CA LYS A 71 23.67 2.46 -12.34
C LYS A 71 23.91 2.74 -10.86
N ASP A 72 23.12 3.63 -10.26
CA ASP A 72 23.27 4.14 -8.90
C ASP A 72 22.30 3.47 -7.92
N GLY A 73 21.25 2.79 -8.41
CA GLY A 73 20.41 1.88 -7.62
C GLY A 73 18.97 1.78 -8.10
N LEU A 74 18.07 1.63 -7.12
CA LEU A 74 16.62 1.53 -7.31
C LEU A 74 16.00 2.93 -7.24
N GLU A 75 15.34 3.35 -8.32
CA GLU A 75 14.67 4.66 -8.42
C GLU A 75 13.17 4.52 -8.67
N ILE A 76 12.38 5.57 -8.38
CA ILE A 76 10.98 5.65 -8.84
C ILE A 76 10.97 6.14 -10.28
N ALA A 77 10.64 5.24 -11.21
CA ALA A 77 10.40 5.59 -12.61
C ALA A 77 9.11 6.40 -12.76
N HIS A 78 8.07 5.98 -12.05
CA HIS A 78 6.75 6.61 -12.10
C HIS A 78 5.98 6.32 -10.82
N SER A 79 5.13 7.26 -10.42
CA SER A 79 4.13 7.03 -9.38
C SER A 79 2.78 7.53 -9.87
N MET A 80 1.70 6.83 -9.49
CA MET A 80 0.35 7.25 -9.84
C MET A 80 -0.62 6.99 -8.69
N MET A 81 -1.49 7.96 -8.43
CA MET A 81 -2.62 7.76 -7.54
C MET A 81 -3.60 6.77 -8.18
N ILE A 82 -3.95 5.71 -7.46
CA ILE A 82 -4.91 4.69 -7.91
C ILE A 82 -6.24 4.75 -7.17
N GLN A 83 -6.25 5.27 -5.94
CA GLN A 83 -7.48 5.46 -5.18
C GLN A 83 -7.35 6.67 -4.24
N PRO A 84 -7.98 7.82 -4.55
CA PRO A 84 -8.12 8.92 -3.59
C PRO A 84 -9.10 8.57 -2.47
N GLY A 85 -9.01 9.25 -1.34
CA GLY A 85 -9.89 9.05 -0.19
C GLY A 85 -9.76 7.64 0.41
N PHE A 86 -8.54 7.10 0.46
CA PHE A 86 -8.32 5.69 0.71
C PHE A 86 -8.74 5.26 2.11
N LYS A 87 -8.59 6.12 3.11
CA LYS A 87 -9.02 5.87 4.50
C LYS A 87 -10.50 5.50 4.56
N ASN A 88 -11.36 6.32 3.95
CA ASN A 88 -12.81 6.08 3.92
C ASN A 88 -13.16 4.88 3.04
N PHE A 89 -12.52 4.75 1.88
CA PHE A 89 -12.72 3.59 1.00
C PHE A 89 -12.40 2.27 1.71
N TRP A 90 -11.29 2.21 2.43
CA TRP A 90 -10.87 1.01 3.14
C TRP A 90 -11.77 0.74 4.35
N ARG A 91 -12.12 1.78 5.11
CA ARG A 91 -13.09 1.69 6.23
C ARG A 91 -14.42 1.10 5.78
N GLU A 92 -14.93 1.54 4.63
CA GLU A 92 -16.15 1.01 4.01
C GLU A 92 -15.99 -0.47 3.62
N ARG A 93 -14.83 -0.88 3.10
CA ARG A 93 -14.58 -2.28 2.74
C ARG A 93 -14.48 -3.21 3.94
N ILE A 94 -13.93 -2.74 5.06
CA ILE A 94 -13.90 -3.50 6.32
C ILE A 94 -15.32 -3.63 6.85
N THR A 95 -16.07 -2.51 6.91
CA THR A 95 -17.49 -2.49 7.30
C THR A 95 -18.30 -3.50 6.48
N LYS A 96 -18.19 -3.49 5.15
CA LYS A 96 -18.87 -4.47 4.27
C LYS A 96 -18.48 -5.93 4.53
N LYS A 97 -17.28 -6.19 5.04
CA LYS A 97 -16.86 -7.54 5.41
C LYS A 97 -17.46 -7.97 6.74
N MET A 98 -17.61 -7.04 7.68
CA MET A 98 -18.27 -7.28 8.96
C MET A 98 -19.76 -7.57 8.81
N GLU A 99 -20.43 -6.97 7.82
CA GLU A 99 -21.84 -7.25 7.51
C GLU A 99 -22.09 -8.66 6.98
N LYS A 100 -21.07 -9.32 6.43
CA LYS A 100 -21.21 -10.69 5.98
C LYS A 100 -21.25 -11.57 7.22
N HIS A 101 -22.34 -12.31 7.41
CA HIS A 101 -22.42 -13.33 8.44
C HIS A 101 -21.21 -14.25 8.35
N TYR A 102 -20.35 -14.20 9.37
CA TYR A 102 -19.18 -15.05 9.44
C TYR A 102 -19.64 -16.50 9.48
N THR A 103 -19.28 -17.26 8.46
CA THR A 103 -19.55 -18.69 8.41
C THR A 103 -18.46 -19.49 9.11
N SER A 104 -17.37 -18.84 9.54
CA SER A 104 -16.22 -19.51 10.14
C SER A 104 -15.36 -18.56 11.01
N LEU A 105 -14.67 -19.15 11.98
CA LEU A 105 -13.64 -18.47 12.81
C LEU A 105 -12.53 -17.82 11.97
N ARG A 106 -12.24 -18.37 10.79
CA ARG A 106 -11.25 -17.81 9.85
C ARG A 106 -11.71 -16.45 9.33
N ASP A 107 -13.00 -16.27 9.07
CA ASP A 107 -13.53 -15.02 8.55
C ASP A 107 -13.46 -13.91 9.60
N GLU A 108 -13.72 -14.25 10.86
CA GLU A 108 -13.59 -13.34 12.01
C GLU A 108 -12.13 -12.87 12.17
N ILE A 109 -11.16 -13.80 12.19
CA ILE A 109 -9.73 -13.47 12.27
C ILE A 109 -9.30 -12.58 11.08
N HIS A 110 -9.81 -12.86 9.89
CA HIS A 110 -9.50 -12.06 8.70
C HIS A 110 -10.07 -10.65 8.75
N VAL A 111 -11.20 -10.43 9.41
CA VAL A 111 -11.72 -9.09 9.62
C VAL A 111 -10.95 -8.38 10.72
N GLN A 112 -10.66 -9.04 11.84
CA GLN A 112 -9.89 -8.44 12.93
C GLN A 112 -8.51 -7.98 12.44
N SER A 113 -7.78 -8.82 11.71
CA SER A 113 -6.48 -8.43 11.14
C SER A 113 -6.54 -7.23 10.19
N ARG A 114 -7.68 -6.98 9.53
CA ARG A 114 -7.88 -5.79 8.70
C ARG A 114 -8.18 -4.55 9.53
N ILE A 115 -8.89 -4.72 10.65
CA ILE A 115 -9.13 -3.66 11.63
C ILE A 115 -7.79 -3.27 12.24
N ASP A 116 -7.03 -4.23 12.77
CA ASP A 116 -5.72 -4.00 13.40
C ASP A 116 -4.77 -3.24 12.45
N LEU A 117 -4.68 -3.67 11.19
CA LEU A 117 -3.84 -3.00 10.19
C LEU A 117 -4.33 -1.58 9.87
N TRP A 118 -5.63 -1.34 9.87
CA TRP A 118 -6.20 0.00 9.65
C TRP A 118 -5.89 0.92 10.83
N GLU A 119 -6.07 0.45 12.07
CA GLU A 119 -5.75 1.20 13.28
C GLU A 119 -4.26 1.48 13.40
N GLU A 120 -3.41 0.51 13.04
CA GLU A 120 -1.97 0.70 12.96
C GLU A 120 -1.59 1.75 11.91
N THR A 121 -2.26 1.76 10.76
CA THR A 121 -1.99 2.71 9.67
C THR A 121 -2.38 4.13 10.06
N TYR A 122 -3.56 4.33 10.65
CA TYR A 122 -4.11 5.67 10.90
C TYR A 122 -3.98 6.15 12.35
N LYS A 123 -3.44 5.30 13.25
CA LYS A 123 -3.25 5.58 14.68
C LYS A 123 -4.53 6.05 15.39
N GLU A 124 -5.68 5.54 14.96
CA GLU A 124 -6.99 5.82 15.54
C GLU A 124 -7.83 4.54 15.63
N SER A 125 -8.81 4.49 16.53
CA SER A 125 -9.71 3.35 16.67
C SER A 125 -10.63 3.20 15.47
N PHE A 126 -10.82 1.96 15.01
CA PHE A 126 -11.71 1.65 13.91
C PHE A 126 -13.16 1.81 14.35
N VAL A 127 -13.90 2.60 13.58
CA VAL A 127 -15.35 2.75 13.73
C VAL A 127 -15.99 2.30 12.42
N PRO A 128 -16.99 1.41 12.40
CA PRO A 128 -17.72 1.08 11.17
C PRO A 128 -18.34 2.32 10.51
N THR A 129 -18.58 2.30 9.19
CA THR A 129 -19.25 3.43 8.50
C THR A 129 -20.78 3.45 8.72
N ARG A 130 -21.34 2.35 9.23
CA ARG A 130 -22.75 2.17 9.57
C ARG A 130 -22.90 1.12 10.67
N ASN A 131 -24.05 1.10 11.33
CA ASN A 131 -24.36 0.10 12.35
C ASN A 131 -24.34 -1.30 11.74
N ILE A 132 -23.61 -2.20 12.39
CA ILE A 132 -23.52 -3.61 12.06
C ILE A 132 -24.21 -4.33 13.21
N GLY A 133 -25.33 -4.97 12.90
CA GLY A 133 -26.22 -5.63 13.87
C GLY A 133 -25.68 -6.95 14.38
#